data_AF-A0A915BTH9-F1
#
_entry.id   AF-A0A915BTH9-F1
#
_cell.length_a   1.000
_cell.length_b   1.000
_cell.length_c   1.000
_cell.angle_alpha   90.00
_cell.angle_beta   90.00
_cell.angle_gamma   90.00
#
_symmetry.space_group_name_H-M   'P 1'
#
loop_
_entity.id
_entity.type
_entity.pdbx_description
1 polymer ?
#
loop_
_entity_poly.entity_id
_entity_poly.type
_entity_poly.pdbx_seq_one_letter_code
_entity_poly.pdbx_strand_id
1 'polypeptide(L)'
;IFTMAEFRRKRVEKKIVKRRRSKKNAKGKPWIPPLIESITKGEIFPSAGTQRTRVWIKGAEALQILEKAVIQQRVIFGKKCYVAGRGIPQGSSVSTRLCNLYLGAMERERYADLINNKDTLLFRYVDDYVLLTSEFGVANNFLRDLLCGVEDGYDVLADPSKTAVNFKTDLHELRCCLPMIGVDGCVGWCGYEIYPNGLKVSIDATRFNPKQRFSPSVKETAKARAKRLAIMTYVKAVLQRRMEVLRTLTNGKWKVMAMRKLVRLGFSWYVRPYAKKIMLNPKGPMNRIFMRLLPSWILQGFEYSYNRRLSHLFSI
;
A
#
# COMPACT_ATOMS: atom_id res chain seq x y z
N ILE A 1 21.12 28.73 -8.40
CA ILE A 1 20.95 28.57 -9.86
C ILE A 1 22.10 27.70 -10.37
N PHE A 2 21.88 26.39 -10.55
CA PHE A 2 22.90 25.48 -11.08
C PHE A 2 22.82 25.46 -12.60
N THR A 3 23.92 25.79 -13.29
CA THR A 3 23.96 25.89 -14.75
C THR A 3 24.28 24.53 -15.39
N MET A 4 23.68 24.26 -16.55
CA MET A 4 23.83 23.02 -17.35
C MET A 4 25.28 22.65 -17.70
N ALA A 5 26.23 23.57 -17.54
CA ALA A 5 27.65 23.35 -17.80
C ALA A 5 28.32 22.46 -16.73
N GLU A 6 27.94 22.57 -15.46
CA GLU A 6 28.53 21.77 -14.37
C GLU A 6 28.07 20.30 -14.42
N PHE A 7 26.85 20.06 -14.90
CA PHE A 7 26.32 18.71 -15.11
C PHE A 7 27.09 17.93 -16.19
N ARG A 8 27.61 18.61 -17.22
CA ARG A 8 28.39 17.96 -18.29
C ARG A 8 29.80 17.56 -17.84
N ARG A 9 30.45 18.33 -16.97
CA ARG A 9 31.80 18.00 -16.46
C ARG A 9 31.80 16.73 -15.59
N LYS A 10 30.83 16.58 -14.68
CA LYS A 10 30.72 15.38 -13.82
C LYS A 10 30.41 14.08 -14.59
N ARG A 11 29.94 14.15 -15.84
CA ARG A 11 29.66 12.97 -16.67
C ARG A 11 30.94 12.37 -17.30
N VAL A 12 31.98 13.16 -17.49
CA VAL A 12 33.24 12.72 -18.11
C VAL A 12 34.16 12.00 -17.10
N GLU A 13 34.01 12.27 -15.80
CA GLU A 13 34.89 11.72 -14.75
C GLU A 13 34.49 10.35 -14.16
N LYS A 14 33.45 9.67 -14.68
CA LYS A 14 33.14 8.30 -14.22
C LYS A 14 34.15 7.29 -14.77
N LYS A 15 35.19 7.06 -13.95
CA LYS A 15 36.14 5.96 -13.90
C LYS A 15 35.72 4.72 -14.71
N ILE A 16 36.63 4.32 -15.61
CA ILE A 16 36.65 3.01 -16.28
C ILE A 16 36.80 1.93 -15.21
N VAL A 17 35.69 1.31 -14.80
CA VAL A 17 35.70 0.09 -13.98
C VAL A 17 36.03 -1.08 -14.90
N LYS A 18 37.20 -1.71 -14.72
CA LYS A 18 37.56 -2.95 -15.42
C LYS A 18 36.52 -4.04 -15.13
N ARG A 19 35.74 -4.41 -16.16
CA ARG A 19 34.79 -5.54 -16.16
C ARG A 19 35.51 -6.85 -15.74
N ARG A 20 35.09 -7.49 -14.64
CA ARG A 20 35.40 -8.91 -14.40
C ARG A 20 34.64 -9.76 -15.43
N ARG A 21 35.34 -10.71 -16.07
CA ARG A 21 34.76 -11.65 -17.06
C ARG A 21 33.57 -12.40 -16.45
N SER A 22 32.43 -12.41 -17.14
CA SER A 22 31.23 -13.14 -16.67
C SER A 22 31.47 -14.65 -16.74
N LYS A 23 30.96 -15.40 -15.75
CA LYS A 23 30.88 -16.86 -15.86
C LYS A 23 29.93 -17.21 -17.00
N LYS A 24 30.40 -18.04 -17.94
CA LYS A 24 29.60 -18.59 -19.05
C LYS A 24 29.02 -19.93 -18.61
N ASN A 25 27.81 -20.27 -19.06
CA ASN A 25 27.27 -21.61 -18.88
C ASN A 25 27.96 -22.60 -19.85
N ALA A 26 27.67 -23.90 -19.69
CA ALA A 26 28.25 -24.97 -20.52
C ALA A 26 27.99 -24.82 -22.04
N LYS A 27 27.11 -23.91 -22.44
CA LYS A 27 26.79 -23.58 -23.85
C LYS A 27 27.35 -22.22 -24.30
N GLY A 28 28.31 -21.64 -23.56
CA GLY A 28 29.00 -20.41 -23.93
C GLY A 28 28.20 -19.10 -23.76
N LYS A 29 26.95 -19.17 -23.28
CA LYS A 29 26.11 -17.98 -23.01
C LYS A 29 26.39 -17.40 -21.62
N PRO A 30 26.19 -16.09 -21.39
CA PRO A 30 26.26 -15.50 -20.05
C PRO A 30 25.33 -16.27 -19.10
N TRP A 31 25.84 -16.77 -17.97
CA TRP A 31 25.00 -17.50 -17.01
C TRP A 31 24.03 -16.51 -16.33
N ILE A 32 22.74 -16.74 -16.54
CA ILE A 32 21.63 -16.04 -15.90
C ILE A 32 20.97 -17.05 -14.97
N PRO A 33 20.90 -16.80 -13.65
CA PRO A 33 20.16 -17.66 -12.73
C PRO A 33 18.71 -17.87 -13.23
N PRO A 34 18.16 -19.09 -13.19
CA PRO A 34 16.80 -19.38 -13.67
C PRO A 34 15.72 -18.48 -13.03
N LEU A 35 15.95 -18.03 -11.80
CA LEU A 35 15.07 -17.11 -11.07
C LEU A 35 15.03 -15.69 -11.68
N ILE A 36 16.13 -15.23 -12.28
CA ILE A 36 16.15 -13.93 -12.98
C ILE A 36 15.29 -14.02 -14.25
N GLU A 37 15.34 -15.16 -14.94
CA GLU A 37 14.57 -15.36 -16.17
C GLU A 37 13.05 -15.36 -15.89
N SER A 38 12.60 -15.98 -14.80
CA SER A 38 11.19 -15.96 -14.38
C SER A 38 10.72 -14.59 -13.90
N ILE A 39 11.56 -13.83 -13.17
CA ILE A 39 11.25 -12.45 -12.76
C ILE A 39 11.14 -11.52 -13.96
N THR A 40 12.02 -11.67 -14.96
CA THR A 40 11.99 -10.82 -16.18
C THR A 40 10.82 -11.11 -17.13
N LYS A 41 10.20 -12.29 -17.05
CA LYS A 41 9.07 -12.69 -17.90
C LYS A 41 7.69 -12.29 -17.35
N GLY A 42 7.62 -11.70 -16.14
CA GLY A 42 6.36 -11.18 -15.59
C GLY A 42 5.35 -12.24 -15.13
N GLU A 43 5.75 -13.51 -15.01
CA GLU A 43 4.90 -14.58 -14.49
C GLU A 43 4.83 -14.49 -12.94
N ILE A 44 3.98 -13.58 -12.43
CA ILE A 44 3.77 -13.37 -10.97
C ILE A 44 2.34 -13.80 -10.56
N PHE A 45 1.86 -14.91 -11.09
CA PHE A 45 0.75 -15.62 -10.45
C PHE A 45 1.09 -17.11 -10.38
N PRO A 46 1.43 -17.66 -9.21
CA PRO A 46 1.46 -19.10 -9.05
C PRO A 46 0.03 -19.61 -9.18
N SER A 47 -0.20 -20.46 -10.17
CA SER A 47 -1.37 -21.33 -10.24
C SER A 47 -1.51 -22.06 -8.91
N ALA A 48 -2.73 -22.15 -8.38
CA ALA A 48 -3.00 -22.81 -7.11
C ALA A 48 -2.43 -24.25 -7.13
N GLY A 49 -1.36 -24.50 -6.37
CA GLY A 49 -0.69 -25.81 -6.30
C GLY A 49 0.84 -25.77 -6.39
N THR A 50 1.48 -24.65 -6.79
CA THR A 50 2.95 -24.62 -6.90
C THR A 50 3.61 -24.57 -5.52
N GLN A 51 4.39 -25.61 -5.20
CA GLN A 51 5.20 -25.69 -3.99
C GLN A 51 6.15 -24.49 -3.93
N ARG A 52 5.99 -23.62 -2.92
CA ARG A 52 6.86 -22.47 -2.73
C ARG A 52 8.26 -22.96 -2.31
N THR A 53 9.15 -23.12 -3.28
CA THR A 53 10.56 -23.40 -3.00
C THR A 53 11.18 -22.17 -2.36
N ARG A 54 11.53 -22.25 -1.07
CA ARG A 54 12.33 -21.20 -0.42
C ARG A 54 13.76 -21.38 -0.86
N VAL A 55 14.32 -20.36 -1.49
CA VAL A 55 15.73 -20.32 -1.91
C VAL A 55 16.43 -19.28 -1.05
N TRP A 56 17.54 -19.68 -0.45
CA TRP A 56 18.44 -18.77 0.28
C TRP A 56 19.48 -18.25 -0.69
N ILE A 57 19.63 -16.94 -0.75
CA ILE A 57 20.63 -16.27 -1.59
C ILE A 57 21.52 -15.39 -0.72
N LYS A 58 22.77 -15.21 -1.12
CA LYS A 58 23.69 -14.29 -0.41
C LYS A 58 23.29 -12.85 -0.70
N GLY A 59 23.57 -11.93 0.24
CA GLY A 59 23.25 -10.51 0.07
C GLY A 59 23.84 -9.89 -1.21
N ALA A 60 25.07 -10.26 -1.57
CA ALA A 60 25.71 -9.81 -2.81
C ALA A 60 24.97 -10.29 -4.08
N GLU A 61 24.43 -11.51 -4.06
CA GLU A 61 23.64 -12.05 -5.17
C GLU A 61 22.27 -11.36 -5.24
N ALA A 62 21.65 -11.11 -4.09
CA ALA A 62 20.41 -10.33 -4.01
C ALA A 62 20.59 -8.92 -4.58
N LEU A 63 21.68 -8.23 -4.24
CA LEU A 63 22.00 -6.91 -4.79
C LEU A 63 22.15 -6.94 -6.32
N GLN A 64 22.84 -7.93 -6.88
CA GLN A 64 22.96 -8.08 -8.33
C GLN A 64 21.61 -8.33 -9.01
N ILE A 65 20.73 -9.11 -8.37
CA ILE A 65 19.37 -9.35 -8.86
C ILE A 65 18.58 -8.04 -8.86
N LEU A 66 18.61 -7.29 -7.75
CA LEU A 66 17.91 -6.01 -7.64
C LEU A 66 18.43 -4.98 -8.65
N GLU A 67 19.74 -4.86 -8.81
CA GLU A 67 20.35 -3.94 -9.77
C GLU A 67 19.90 -4.25 -11.20
N LYS A 68 19.92 -5.52 -11.61
CA LYS A 68 19.55 -5.91 -12.98
C LYS A 68 18.04 -5.90 -13.22
N ALA A 69 17.28 -6.48 -12.30
CA ALA A 69 15.85 -6.73 -12.49
C ALA A 69 14.98 -5.51 -12.17
N VAL A 70 15.47 -4.57 -11.36
CA VAL A 70 14.69 -3.41 -10.90
C VAL A 70 15.27 -2.11 -11.43
N ILE A 71 16.58 -1.90 -11.31
CA ILE A 71 17.21 -0.62 -11.69
C ILE A 71 17.48 -0.56 -13.20
N GLN A 72 17.96 -1.66 -13.80
CA GLN A 72 18.26 -1.73 -15.24
C GLN A 72 17.12 -2.32 -16.07
N GLN A 73 15.89 -2.32 -15.53
CA GLN A 73 14.75 -2.92 -16.21
C GLN A 73 14.49 -2.21 -17.56
N ARG A 74 14.41 -3.03 -18.61
CA ARG A 74 14.07 -2.57 -19.95
C ARG A 74 12.56 -2.60 -20.15
N VAL A 75 12.00 -1.49 -20.60
CA VAL A 75 10.58 -1.36 -20.96
C VAL A 75 10.51 -1.22 -22.47
N ILE A 76 9.76 -2.11 -23.12
CA ILE A 76 9.50 -2.05 -24.56
C ILE A 76 8.15 -1.36 -24.76
N PHE A 77 8.15 -0.28 -25.54
CA PHE A 77 6.92 0.43 -25.90
C PHE A 77 6.94 0.73 -27.40
N GLY A 78 5.98 0.17 -28.13
CA GLY A 78 5.99 0.13 -29.58
C GLY A 78 7.24 -0.61 -30.10
N LYS A 79 8.01 0.04 -30.97
CA LYS A 79 9.26 -0.49 -31.53
C LYS A 79 10.53 -0.01 -30.82
N LYS A 80 10.41 0.65 -29.66
CA LYS A 80 11.52 1.24 -28.92
C LYS A 80 11.72 0.58 -27.56
N CYS A 81 12.97 0.52 -27.11
CA CYS A 81 13.37 -0.02 -25.81
C CYS A 81 13.92 1.12 -24.94
N TYR A 82 13.38 1.24 -23.74
CA TYR A 82 13.74 2.25 -22.75
C TYR A 82 14.31 1.58 -21.50
N VAL A 83 15.15 2.30 -20.76
CA VAL A 83 15.62 1.89 -19.43
C VAL A 83 15.22 2.99 -18.45
N ALA A 84 14.68 2.61 -17.30
CA ALA A 84 14.33 3.57 -16.26
C ALA A 84 15.59 4.30 -15.77
N GLY A 85 15.63 5.62 -15.93
CA GLY A 85 16.78 6.44 -15.50
C GLY A 85 16.72 6.85 -14.02
N ARG A 86 15.52 6.84 -13.42
CA ARG A 86 15.26 7.24 -12.03
C ARG A 86 14.05 6.49 -11.50
N GLY A 87 14.12 6.10 -10.23
CA GLY A 87 13.05 5.43 -9.51
C GLY A 87 12.95 3.92 -9.80
N ILE A 88 11.96 3.30 -9.17
CA ILE A 88 11.68 1.86 -9.29
C ILE A 88 10.43 1.70 -10.16
N PRO A 89 10.45 0.88 -11.23
CA PRO A 89 9.28 0.61 -12.04
C PRO A 89 8.08 0.11 -11.22
N GLN A 90 6.92 0.73 -11.44
CA GLN A 90 5.66 0.31 -10.83
C GLN A 90 5.23 -1.06 -11.37
N GLY A 91 4.63 -1.89 -10.51
CA GLY A 91 4.18 -3.25 -10.85
C GLY A 91 5.18 -4.36 -10.55
N SER A 92 6.43 -4.01 -10.21
CA SER A 92 7.38 -4.99 -9.66
C SER A 92 6.94 -5.42 -8.25
N SER A 93 6.96 -6.74 -7.99
CA SER A 93 6.57 -7.31 -6.68
C SER A 93 7.48 -6.88 -5.53
N VAL A 94 8.69 -6.40 -5.82
CA VAL A 94 9.66 -5.89 -4.83
C VAL A 94 9.63 -4.37 -4.68
N SER A 95 8.97 -3.64 -5.58
CA SER A 95 8.97 -2.17 -5.62
C SER A 95 8.56 -1.53 -4.30
N THR A 96 7.44 -1.97 -3.71
CA THR A 96 6.96 -1.46 -2.42
C THR A 96 7.95 -1.69 -1.29
N ARG A 97 8.63 -2.84 -1.26
CA ARG A 97 9.61 -3.15 -0.20
C ARG A 97 10.87 -2.31 -0.33
N LEU A 98 11.35 -2.10 -1.55
CA LEU A 98 12.51 -1.26 -1.82
C LEU A 98 12.21 0.22 -1.55
N CYS A 99 11.02 0.69 -1.92
CA CYS A 99 10.55 2.03 -1.56
C CYS A 99 10.52 2.21 -0.04
N ASN A 100 9.95 1.23 0.69
CA ASN A 100 9.95 1.24 2.15
C ASN A 100 11.37 1.21 2.75
N LEU A 101 12.32 0.50 2.13
CA LEU A 101 13.71 0.47 2.58
C LEU A 101 14.40 1.82 2.38
N TYR A 102 14.19 2.46 1.23
CA TYR A 102 14.73 3.78 0.92
C TYR A 102 14.19 4.85 1.88
N LEU A 103 12.86 4.92 2.02
CA LEU A 103 12.23 5.87 2.95
C LEU A 103 12.58 5.55 4.41
N GLY A 104 12.68 4.27 4.78
CA GLY A 104 13.10 3.88 6.12
C GLY A 104 14.56 4.21 6.45
N ALA A 105 15.45 4.26 5.45
CA ALA A 105 16.81 4.76 5.65
C ALA A 105 16.79 6.27 5.87
N MET A 106 16.09 7.02 5.01
CA MET A 106 15.90 8.46 5.15
C MET A 106 15.31 8.83 6.52
N GLU A 107 14.25 8.15 6.96
CA GLU A 107 13.60 8.40 8.26
C GLU A 107 14.57 8.26 9.44
N ARG A 108 15.41 7.23 9.42
CA ARG A 108 16.38 7.00 10.50
C ARG A 108 17.51 8.01 10.51
N GLU A 109 17.86 8.58 9.36
CA GLU A 109 18.94 9.55 9.26
C GLU A 109 18.43 10.98 9.50
N ARG A 110 17.26 11.32 8.94
CA ARG A 110 16.67 12.67 8.97
C ARG A 110 15.79 12.91 10.20
N TYR A 111 15.08 11.89 10.69
CA TYR A 111 14.03 12.04 11.70
C TYR A 111 14.27 11.15 12.93
N ALA A 112 15.52 10.79 13.24
CA ALA A 112 15.85 9.95 14.41
C ALA A 112 15.28 10.53 15.71
N ASP A 113 15.50 11.82 15.94
CA ASP A 113 15.05 12.49 17.17
C ASP A 113 13.53 12.56 17.25
N LEU A 114 12.87 12.81 16.12
CA LEU A 114 11.42 12.81 16.01
C LEU A 114 10.81 11.41 16.23
N ILE A 115 11.47 10.34 15.80
CA ILE A 115 10.99 8.97 16.02
C ILE A 115 11.17 8.56 17.49
N ASN A 116 12.23 9.05 18.14
CA ASN A 116 12.55 8.71 19.53
C ASN A 116 11.86 9.61 20.56
N ASN A 117 11.26 10.72 20.13
CA ASN A 117 10.52 11.63 21.00
C ASN A 117 9.14 11.04 21.37
N LYS A 118 8.84 11.01 22.68
CA LYS A 118 7.60 10.45 23.24
C LYS A 118 6.37 11.34 22.98
N ASP A 119 6.58 12.61 22.72
CA ASP A 119 5.54 13.62 22.47
C ASP A 119 5.21 13.78 20.98
N THR A 120 5.77 12.90 20.15
CA THR A 120 5.55 12.87 18.70
C THR A 120 5.09 11.49 18.25
N LEU A 121 4.18 11.46 17.28
CA LEU A 121 3.76 10.24 16.60
C LEU A 121 3.89 10.43 15.09
N LEU A 122 4.88 9.74 14.50
CA LEU A 122 5.07 9.69 13.05
C LEU A 122 4.54 8.34 12.51
N PHE A 123 3.57 8.42 11.61
CA PHE A 123 3.07 7.28 10.86
C PHE A 123 3.46 7.40 9.40
N ARG A 124 3.88 6.27 8.80
CA ARG A 124 4.05 6.16 7.36
C ARG A 124 3.44 4.87 6.84
N TYR A 125 2.75 4.98 5.70
CA TYR A 125 2.37 3.84 4.90
C TYR A 125 2.78 4.08 3.45
N VAL A 126 3.80 3.33 3.01
CA VAL A 126 4.47 3.56 1.72
C VAL A 126 4.99 5.00 1.66
N ASP A 127 4.33 5.88 0.90
CA ASP A 127 4.66 7.28 0.62
C ASP A 127 3.81 8.29 1.40
N ASP A 128 2.75 7.85 2.09
CA ASP A 128 1.88 8.73 2.86
C ASP A 128 2.35 8.87 4.32
N TYR A 129 2.69 10.11 4.72
CA TYR A 129 3.07 10.46 6.10
C TYR A 129 1.94 11.14 6.88
N VAL A 130 1.88 10.88 8.19
CA VAL A 130 1.12 11.68 9.18
C VAL A 130 2.01 11.90 10.40
N LEU A 131 2.19 13.16 10.77
CA LEU A 131 2.84 13.55 12.02
C LEU A 131 1.80 14.15 12.98
N LEU A 132 1.76 13.66 14.20
CA LEU A 132 1.01 14.27 15.31
C LEU A 132 2.01 14.73 16.38
N THR A 133 1.93 16.00 16.76
CA THR A 133 2.74 16.61 17.82
C THR A 133 2.02 17.83 18.38
N SER A 134 2.29 18.18 19.64
CA SER A 134 1.87 19.44 20.26
C SER A 134 2.84 20.59 19.98
N GLU A 135 4.05 20.30 19.49
CA GLU A 135 5.09 21.29 19.26
C GLU A 135 5.05 21.87 17.85
N PHE A 136 4.77 23.17 17.75
CA PHE A 136 4.73 23.87 16.47
C PHE A 136 6.05 23.77 15.70
N GLY A 137 7.19 23.96 16.38
CA GLY A 137 8.51 23.94 15.74
C GLY A 137 8.80 22.61 15.06
N VAL A 138 8.46 21.51 15.73
CA VAL A 138 8.60 20.14 15.19
C VAL A 138 7.73 19.94 13.96
N ALA A 139 6.44 20.28 14.04
CA ALA A 139 5.52 20.14 12.92
C ALA A 139 5.94 20.98 11.70
N ASN A 140 6.37 22.22 11.95
CA ASN A 140 6.73 23.17 10.91
C ASN A 140 8.07 22.82 10.24
N ASN A 141 9.06 22.32 10.99
CA ASN A 141 10.32 21.83 10.43
C ASN A 141 10.09 20.58 9.57
N PHE A 142 9.31 19.61 10.08
CA PHE A 142 8.96 18.42 9.29
C PHE A 142 8.24 18.77 7.97
N LEU A 143 7.32 19.74 8.03
CA LEU A 143 6.62 20.25 6.84
C LEU A 143 7.60 20.89 5.85
N ARG A 144 8.53 21.71 6.34
CA ARG A 144 9.58 22.35 5.53
C ARG A 144 10.46 21.30 4.84
N ASP A 145 10.93 20.29 5.56
CA ASP A 145 11.77 19.23 5.01
C ASP A 145 11.07 18.47 3.88
N LEU A 146 9.77 18.21 4.02
CA LEU A 146 8.98 17.53 3.00
C LEU A 146 8.64 18.40 1.80
N LEU A 147 8.35 19.69 1.98
CA LEU A 147 7.94 20.57 0.88
C LEU A 147 9.11 21.22 0.14
N CYS A 148 10.17 21.57 0.85
CA CYS A 148 11.35 22.24 0.29
C CYS A 148 12.48 21.25 -0.02
N GLY A 149 12.44 20.05 0.55
CA GLY A 149 13.49 19.06 0.43
C GLY A 149 14.67 19.32 1.38
N VAL A 150 15.56 18.35 1.46
CA VAL A 150 16.78 18.39 2.27
C VAL A 150 17.95 17.92 1.41
N GLU A 151 19.11 18.57 1.52
CA GLU A 151 20.32 18.21 0.77
C GLU A 151 21.09 17.03 1.44
N ASP A 152 20.42 15.89 1.61
CA ASP A 152 20.97 14.70 2.28
C ASP A 152 21.10 13.48 1.34
N GLY A 153 20.87 13.68 0.05
CA GLY A 153 20.92 12.63 -0.96
C GLY A 153 19.61 11.85 -1.13
N TYR A 154 18.59 12.11 -0.30
CA TYR A 154 17.26 11.55 -0.48
C TYR A 154 16.34 12.51 -1.24
N ASP A 155 15.96 12.10 -2.44
CA ASP A 155 15.05 12.84 -3.30
C ASP A 155 13.58 12.54 -2.96
N VAL A 156 13.11 13.17 -1.87
CA VAL A 156 11.75 13.05 -1.34
C VAL A 156 11.15 14.44 -1.22
N LEU A 157 10.05 14.66 -1.94
CA LEU A 157 9.26 15.90 -1.89
C LEU A 157 7.78 15.54 -1.81
N ALA A 158 7.06 16.20 -0.91
CA ALA A 158 5.63 16.11 -0.79
C ALA A 158 4.94 17.03 -1.80
N ASP A 159 3.73 16.63 -2.22
CA ASP A 159 2.87 17.44 -3.08
C ASP A 159 2.11 18.46 -2.21
N PRO A 160 2.34 19.78 -2.37
CA PRO A 160 1.67 20.80 -1.57
C PRO A 160 0.14 20.70 -1.68
N SER A 161 -0.38 20.37 -2.87
CA SER A 161 -1.84 20.28 -3.11
C SER A 161 -2.52 19.13 -2.35
N LYS A 162 -1.73 18.15 -1.89
CA LYS A 162 -2.19 16.99 -1.11
C LYS A 162 -1.77 17.05 0.36
N THR A 163 -1.05 18.11 0.75
CA THR A 163 -0.51 18.26 2.09
C THR A 163 -1.47 19.10 2.92
N ALA A 164 -2.07 18.51 3.96
CA ALA A 164 -3.01 19.19 4.83
C ALA A 164 -2.40 19.44 6.22
N VAL A 165 -2.62 20.63 6.77
CA VAL A 165 -2.09 21.07 8.07
C VAL A 165 -3.18 21.69 8.93
N ASN A 166 -3.04 21.63 10.24
CA ASN A 166 -3.98 22.26 11.21
C ASN A 166 -3.37 23.47 11.92
N PHE A 167 -2.27 24.02 11.41
CA PHE A 167 -1.57 25.17 11.98
C PHE A 167 -1.15 26.15 10.88
N LYS A 168 -0.86 27.40 11.26
CA LYS A 168 -0.33 28.42 10.35
C LYS A 168 1.18 28.25 10.21
N THR A 169 1.65 27.69 9.10
CA THR A 169 3.08 27.54 8.82
C THR A 169 3.80 28.88 8.64
N ASP A 170 5.09 28.96 8.96
CA ASP A 170 5.95 30.11 8.64
C ASP A 170 6.38 30.15 7.15
N LEU A 171 6.08 29.12 6.36
CA LEU A 171 6.41 29.02 4.94
C LEU A 171 5.51 29.91 4.09
N HIS A 172 5.73 31.23 4.15
CA HIS A 172 4.90 32.27 3.53
C HIS A 172 4.55 32.00 2.06
N GLU A 173 5.51 31.51 1.26
CA GLU A 173 5.35 31.22 -0.17
C GLU A 173 4.40 30.04 -0.46
N LEU A 174 4.24 29.12 0.50
CA LEU A 174 3.43 27.90 0.34
C LEU A 174 2.09 27.97 1.07
N ARG A 175 1.85 29.03 1.87
CA ARG A 175 0.62 29.19 2.66
C ARG A 175 -0.66 29.11 1.83
N CYS A 176 -0.66 29.65 0.61
CA CYS A 176 -1.83 29.65 -0.27
C CYS A 176 -2.10 28.29 -0.93
N CYS A 177 -1.14 27.37 -0.88
CA CYS A 177 -1.20 26.07 -1.55
C CYS A 177 -1.54 24.91 -0.62
N LEU A 178 -1.58 25.14 0.69
CA LEU A 178 -1.82 24.11 1.70
C LEU A 178 -3.27 24.15 2.21
N PRO A 179 -4.06 23.08 1.97
CA PRO A 179 -5.34 22.90 2.64
C PRO A 179 -5.21 22.98 4.17
N MET A 180 -5.83 23.99 4.78
CA MET A 180 -5.88 24.13 6.23
C MET A 180 -7.10 23.42 6.81
N ILE A 181 -6.85 22.55 7.78
CA ILE A 181 -7.87 21.81 8.51
C ILE A 181 -8.36 22.70 9.66
N GLY A 182 -9.67 22.93 9.72
CA GLY A 182 -10.31 23.64 10.83
C GLY A 182 -10.26 22.86 12.15
N VAL A 183 -10.68 23.49 13.25
CA VAL A 183 -10.63 22.92 14.60
C VAL A 183 -11.34 21.56 14.71
N ASP A 184 -12.49 21.42 14.04
CA ASP A 184 -13.26 20.17 13.98
C ASP A 184 -13.02 19.34 12.70
N GLY A 185 -12.02 19.74 11.91
CA GLY A 185 -11.64 19.06 10.69
C GLY A 185 -10.87 17.76 10.94
N CYS A 186 -10.64 17.01 9.87
CA CYS A 186 -9.89 15.76 9.92
C CYS A 186 -8.84 15.66 8.82
N VAL A 187 -7.78 14.90 9.10
CA VAL A 187 -6.79 14.47 8.10
C VAL A 187 -7.24 13.11 7.57
N GLY A 188 -7.34 12.98 6.24
CA GLY A 188 -7.53 11.69 5.59
C GLY A 188 -6.20 10.96 5.44
N TRP A 189 -6.08 9.75 5.98
CA TRP A 189 -4.87 8.93 5.82
C TRP A 189 -5.22 7.45 5.67
N CYS A 190 -4.77 6.83 4.56
CA CYS A 190 -4.96 5.41 4.26
C CYS A 190 -6.40 4.86 4.41
N GLY A 191 -7.42 5.69 4.18
CA GLY A 191 -8.84 5.30 4.33
C GLY A 191 -9.42 5.53 5.73
N TYR A 192 -8.70 6.26 6.58
CA TYR A 192 -9.15 6.74 7.87
C TYR A 192 -9.25 8.26 7.87
N GLU A 193 -10.13 8.77 8.71
CA GLU A 193 -10.25 10.17 9.09
C GLU A 193 -9.71 10.30 10.52
N ILE A 194 -8.69 11.13 10.70
CA ILE A 194 -8.06 11.39 11.99
C ILE A 194 -8.49 12.79 12.42
N TYR A 195 -9.16 12.88 13.57
CA TYR A 195 -9.63 14.14 14.16
C TYR A 195 -8.68 14.53 15.31
N PRO A 196 -7.80 15.53 15.12
CA PRO A 196 -6.75 15.84 16.09
C PRO A 196 -7.31 16.36 17.43
N ASN A 197 -8.33 17.22 17.40
CA ASN A 197 -8.88 17.87 18.60
C ASN A 197 -9.45 16.86 19.62
N GLY A 198 -10.08 15.78 19.13
CA GLY A 198 -10.69 14.75 19.98
C GLY A 198 -9.93 13.42 19.99
N LEU A 199 -8.74 13.35 19.39
CA LEU A 199 -7.95 12.12 19.16
C LEU A 199 -8.81 10.92 18.68
N LYS A 200 -9.76 11.22 17.80
CA LYS A 200 -10.73 10.25 17.29
C LYS A 200 -10.31 9.79 15.90
N VAL A 201 -10.41 8.49 15.66
CA VAL A 201 -10.22 7.90 14.33
C VAL A 201 -11.54 7.32 13.85
N SER A 202 -11.94 7.67 12.62
CA SER A 202 -13.01 6.98 11.91
C SER A 202 -12.59 6.51 10.53
N ILE A 203 -13.47 5.75 9.90
CA ILE A 203 -13.28 5.29 8.52
C ILE A 203 -13.80 6.37 7.58
N ASP A 204 -12.94 6.74 6.63
CA ASP A 204 -13.25 7.62 5.50
C ASP A 204 -14.24 6.91 4.59
N ALA A 205 -15.51 7.31 4.69
CA ALA A 205 -16.59 6.71 3.91
C ALA A 205 -16.56 7.16 2.44
N THR A 206 -15.89 8.26 2.10
CA THR A 206 -15.85 8.79 0.72
C THR A 206 -15.08 7.87 -0.22
N ARG A 207 -14.04 7.20 0.28
CA ARG A 207 -13.25 6.20 -0.48
C ARG A 207 -14.01 4.91 -0.77
N PHE A 208 -15.22 4.77 -0.27
CA PHE A 208 -16.06 3.63 -0.58
C PHE A 208 -16.83 3.86 -1.88
N ASN A 209 -16.29 4.22 -3.05
CA ASN A 209 -17.17 4.40 -4.23
C ASN A 209 -17.90 3.09 -4.69
N PRO A 210 -19.24 2.99 -4.63
CA PRO A 210 -19.98 1.78 -5.05
C PRO A 210 -20.02 1.54 -6.56
N LYS A 211 -19.74 2.57 -7.37
CA LYS A 211 -19.81 2.50 -8.83
C LYS A 211 -18.53 1.95 -9.49
N GLN A 212 -17.37 2.05 -8.84
CA GLN A 212 -16.08 1.56 -9.36
C GLN A 212 -15.70 0.21 -8.74
N ARG A 213 -16.30 -0.92 -9.14
CA ARG A 213 -15.97 -2.20 -8.47
C ARG A 213 -15.88 -3.42 -9.37
N PHE A 214 -14.69 -4.01 -9.39
CA PHE A 214 -14.43 -5.39 -9.81
C PHE A 214 -15.08 -6.35 -8.82
N SER A 215 -16.26 -6.84 -9.18
CA SER A 215 -16.89 -7.96 -8.49
C SER A 215 -16.60 -9.24 -9.26
N PRO A 216 -16.41 -10.40 -8.61
CA PRO A 216 -16.30 -11.68 -9.32
C PRO A 216 -17.45 -11.85 -10.33
N SER A 217 -17.12 -12.29 -11.54
CA SER A 217 -18.11 -12.59 -12.57
C SER A 217 -18.81 -13.90 -12.20
N VAL A 218 -20.06 -13.81 -11.76
CA VAL A 218 -20.90 -14.97 -11.46
C VAL A 218 -22.16 -14.90 -12.30
N LYS A 219 -22.44 -15.98 -13.03
CA LYS A 219 -23.67 -16.08 -13.84
C LYS A 219 -24.89 -15.98 -12.93
N GLU A 220 -25.93 -15.30 -13.41
CA GLU A 220 -27.22 -15.22 -12.70
C GLU A 220 -27.86 -16.60 -12.47
N THR A 221 -27.57 -17.56 -13.35
CA THR A 221 -28.02 -18.97 -13.24
C THR A 221 -27.25 -19.80 -12.21
N ALA A 222 -26.20 -19.24 -11.59
CA ALA A 222 -25.40 -19.98 -10.62
C ALA A 222 -26.21 -20.39 -9.39
N LYS A 223 -25.89 -21.57 -8.83
CA LYS A 223 -26.51 -22.06 -7.59
C LYS A 223 -26.32 -21.04 -6.45
N ALA A 224 -27.30 -20.97 -5.55
CA ALA A 224 -27.28 -20.03 -4.42
C ALA A 224 -26.00 -20.13 -3.57
N ARG A 225 -25.40 -21.32 -3.43
CA ARG A 225 -24.11 -21.51 -2.74
C ARG A 225 -22.97 -20.75 -3.44
N ALA A 226 -22.85 -20.87 -4.76
CA ALA A 226 -21.80 -20.18 -5.53
C ALA A 226 -21.94 -18.66 -5.42
N LYS A 227 -23.18 -18.15 -5.47
CA LYS A 227 -23.47 -16.72 -5.26
C LYS A 227 -23.05 -16.24 -3.87
N ARG A 228 -23.34 -17.02 -2.81
CA ARG A 228 -22.89 -16.74 -1.44
C ARG A 228 -21.37 -16.71 -1.31
N LEU A 229 -20.68 -17.71 -1.86
CA LEU A 229 -19.21 -17.78 -1.86
C LEU A 229 -18.61 -16.58 -2.58
N ALA A 230 -19.15 -16.18 -3.72
CA ALA A 230 -18.67 -15.02 -4.45
C ALA A 230 -18.82 -13.72 -3.65
N ILE A 231 -19.96 -13.53 -2.95
CA ILE A 231 -20.15 -12.39 -2.05
C ILE A 231 -19.07 -12.39 -0.97
N MET A 232 -18.81 -13.53 -0.33
CA MET A 232 -17.76 -13.60 0.68
C MET A 232 -16.38 -13.28 0.14
N THR A 233 -15.98 -13.91 -0.96
CA THR A 233 -14.66 -13.73 -1.57
C THR A 233 -14.47 -12.26 -1.93
N TYR A 234 -15.49 -11.64 -2.50
CA TYR A 234 -15.50 -10.22 -2.82
C TYR A 234 -15.37 -9.34 -1.58
N VAL A 235 -16.22 -9.57 -0.56
CA VAL A 235 -16.22 -8.76 0.67
C VAL A 235 -14.92 -8.93 1.45
N LYS A 236 -14.37 -10.15 1.49
CA LYS A 236 -13.05 -10.44 2.06
C LYS A 236 -11.96 -9.68 1.32
N ALA A 237 -11.89 -9.81 0.00
CA ALA A 237 -10.89 -9.12 -0.81
C ALA A 237 -10.93 -7.60 -0.61
N VAL A 238 -12.13 -7.02 -0.49
CA VAL A 238 -12.31 -5.58 -0.32
C VAL A 238 -11.98 -5.13 1.11
N LEU A 239 -12.48 -5.80 2.15
CA LEU A 239 -12.38 -5.29 3.52
C LEU A 239 -11.16 -5.81 4.28
N GLN A 240 -10.52 -6.91 3.87
CA GLN A 240 -9.43 -7.54 4.61
C GLN A 240 -8.26 -6.59 4.85
N ARG A 241 -7.77 -5.90 3.81
CA ARG A 241 -6.68 -4.92 3.97
C ARG A 241 -7.05 -3.76 4.91
N ARG A 242 -8.30 -3.30 4.85
CA ARG A 242 -8.83 -2.22 5.71
C ARG A 242 -9.03 -2.66 7.16
N MET A 243 -9.19 -3.96 7.39
CA MET A 243 -9.27 -4.52 8.74
C MET A 243 -7.91 -4.88 9.31
N GLU A 244 -6.89 -5.11 8.47
CA GLU A 244 -5.54 -5.46 8.93
C GLU A 244 -4.99 -4.39 9.87
N VAL A 245 -5.07 -3.11 9.48
CA VAL A 245 -4.66 -1.98 10.34
C VAL A 245 -5.44 -1.96 11.64
N LEU A 246 -6.76 -2.20 11.62
CA LEU A 246 -7.55 -2.27 12.85
C LEU A 246 -7.15 -3.47 13.72
N ARG A 247 -6.77 -4.59 13.11
CA ARG A 247 -6.33 -5.82 13.81
C ARG A 247 -5.04 -5.60 14.58
N THR A 248 -4.08 -4.87 14.00
CA THR A 248 -2.77 -4.60 14.61
C THR A 248 -2.83 -3.60 15.77
N LEU A 249 -3.91 -2.81 15.86
CA LEU A 249 -4.10 -1.82 16.92
C LEU A 249 -4.64 -2.45 18.20
N THR A 250 -4.31 -1.84 19.36
CA THR A 250 -4.72 -2.33 20.67
C THR A 250 -6.24 -2.43 20.82
N ASN A 251 -6.69 -3.41 21.61
CA ASN A 251 -8.12 -3.61 21.82
C ASN A 251 -8.69 -2.50 22.71
N GLY A 252 -9.71 -1.80 22.21
CA GLY A 252 -10.38 -0.72 22.92
C GLY A 252 -11.78 -0.43 22.37
N LYS A 253 -12.58 0.35 23.11
CA LYS A 253 -13.96 0.71 22.73
C LYS A 253 -14.02 1.36 21.33
N TRP A 254 -13.05 2.22 21.01
CA TRP A 254 -12.97 2.88 19.70
C TRP A 254 -12.74 1.87 18.55
N LYS A 255 -11.90 0.85 18.75
CA LYS A 255 -11.63 -0.20 17.74
C LYS A 255 -12.89 -0.98 17.43
N VAL A 256 -13.66 -1.34 18.47
CA VAL A 256 -14.96 -2.02 18.31
C VAL A 256 -15.95 -1.14 17.54
N MET A 257 -16.01 0.16 17.85
CA MET A 257 -16.86 1.11 17.12
C MET A 257 -16.45 1.26 15.66
N ALA A 258 -15.15 1.39 15.38
CA ALA A 258 -14.60 1.47 14.04
C ALA A 258 -14.91 0.20 13.23
N MET A 259 -14.69 -0.98 13.81
CA MET A 259 -15.06 -2.26 13.21
C MET A 259 -16.57 -2.36 12.92
N ARG A 260 -17.43 -1.93 13.84
CA ARG A 260 -18.89 -1.89 13.62
C ARG A 260 -19.29 -0.90 12.52
N LYS A 261 -18.62 0.25 12.40
CA LYS A 261 -18.82 1.20 11.28
C LYS A 261 -18.38 0.57 9.96
N LEU A 262 -17.22 -0.09 9.94
CA LEU A 262 -16.68 -0.78 8.76
C LEU A 262 -17.62 -1.87 8.26
N VAL A 263 -18.17 -2.67 9.17
CA VAL A 263 -19.11 -3.74 8.83
C VAL A 263 -20.40 -3.17 8.25
N ARG A 264 -20.93 -2.10 8.84
CA ARG A 264 -22.13 -1.41 8.31
C ARG A 264 -21.90 -0.86 6.90
N LEU A 265 -20.79 -0.16 6.68
CA LEU A 265 -20.41 0.34 5.35
C LEU A 265 -20.16 -0.82 4.38
N GLY A 266 -19.43 -1.84 4.83
CA GLY A 266 -19.16 -3.10 4.14
C GLY A 266 -20.43 -3.74 3.58
N PHE A 267 -21.43 -3.86 4.45
CA PHE A 267 -22.70 -4.50 4.12
C PHE A 267 -23.54 -3.66 3.16
N SER A 268 -23.70 -2.38 3.47
CA SER A 268 -24.54 -1.47 2.69
C SER A 268 -23.96 -1.22 1.29
N TRP A 269 -22.63 -1.16 1.15
CA TRP A 269 -21.99 -0.73 -0.09
C TRP A 269 -21.43 -1.88 -0.92
N TYR A 270 -21.05 -3.02 -0.33
CA TYR A 270 -20.50 -4.16 -1.09
C TYR A 270 -21.45 -5.36 -1.10
N VAL A 271 -21.95 -5.77 0.07
CA VAL A 271 -22.77 -6.99 0.18
C VAL A 271 -24.11 -6.82 -0.52
N ARG A 272 -24.91 -5.82 -0.13
CA ARG A 272 -26.26 -5.62 -0.68
C ARG A 272 -26.26 -5.35 -2.19
N PRO A 273 -25.43 -4.45 -2.73
CA PRO A 273 -25.43 -4.16 -4.15
C PRO A 273 -24.96 -5.36 -4.98
N TYR A 274 -23.95 -6.09 -4.50
CA TYR A 274 -23.47 -7.26 -5.22
C TYR A 274 -24.45 -8.44 -5.15
N ALA A 275 -25.11 -8.67 -4.01
CA ALA A 275 -26.17 -9.66 -3.89
C ALA A 275 -27.35 -9.37 -4.84
N LYS A 276 -27.71 -8.08 -5.01
CA LYS A 276 -28.70 -7.65 -6.01
C LYS A 276 -28.19 -7.90 -7.44
N LYS A 277 -26.95 -7.54 -7.74
CA LYS A 277 -26.31 -7.74 -9.06
C LYS A 277 -26.31 -9.21 -9.50
N ILE A 278 -26.06 -10.15 -8.59
CA ILE A 278 -26.05 -11.59 -8.90
C ILE A 278 -27.41 -12.26 -8.69
N MET A 279 -28.48 -11.49 -8.44
CA MET A 279 -29.85 -11.98 -8.19
C MET A 279 -29.91 -13.07 -7.11
N LEU A 280 -29.29 -12.85 -5.95
CA LEU A 280 -29.39 -13.77 -4.83
C LEU A 280 -30.79 -13.68 -4.20
N ASN A 281 -31.59 -14.74 -4.28
CA ASN A 281 -32.94 -14.78 -3.71
C ASN A 281 -32.90 -14.56 -2.17
N PRO A 282 -33.46 -13.45 -1.64
CA PRO A 282 -33.41 -13.16 -0.21
C PRO A 282 -34.35 -14.05 0.63
N LYS A 283 -35.36 -14.68 0.01
CA LYS A 283 -36.33 -15.53 0.69
C LYS A 283 -35.81 -16.93 1.00
N GLY A 284 -34.73 -17.37 0.34
CA GLY A 284 -34.13 -18.68 0.58
C GLY A 284 -33.62 -18.83 2.04
N PRO A 285 -33.96 -19.92 2.77
CA PRO A 285 -33.59 -20.09 4.18
C PRO A 285 -32.09 -19.92 4.44
N MET A 286 -31.26 -20.57 3.63
CA MET A 286 -29.80 -20.49 3.73
C MET A 286 -29.24 -19.10 3.35
N ASN A 287 -29.92 -18.36 2.48
CA ASN A 287 -29.52 -16.99 2.12
C ASN A 287 -29.86 -16.02 3.25
N ARG A 288 -31.00 -16.19 3.92
CA ARG A 288 -31.38 -15.41 5.11
C ARG A 288 -30.38 -15.63 6.25
N ILE A 289 -30.04 -16.89 6.52
CA ILE A 289 -29.04 -17.28 7.50
C ILE A 289 -27.68 -16.66 7.16
N PHE A 290 -27.22 -16.79 5.91
CA PHE A 290 -25.99 -16.18 5.41
C PHE A 290 -25.96 -14.66 5.63
N MET A 291 -26.99 -13.94 5.20
CA MET A 291 -27.04 -12.47 5.30
C MET A 291 -27.05 -11.99 6.75
N ARG A 292 -27.67 -12.75 7.66
CA ARG A 292 -27.70 -12.45 9.10
C ARG A 292 -26.34 -12.64 9.77
N LEU A 293 -25.56 -13.63 9.32
CA LEU A 293 -24.31 -14.04 9.98
C LEU A 293 -23.06 -13.39 9.38
N LEU A 294 -23.15 -12.89 8.15
CA LEU A 294 -22.04 -12.22 7.47
C LEU A 294 -21.44 -11.04 8.27
N PRO A 295 -22.22 -10.17 8.94
CA PRO A 295 -21.66 -9.11 9.78
C PRO A 295 -20.75 -9.62 10.90
N SER A 296 -21.15 -10.71 11.58
CA SER A 296 -20.36 -11.32 12.66
C SER A 296 -19.06 -11.91 12.14
N TRP A 297 -19.08 -12.52 10.95
CA TRP A 297 -17.87 -13.02 10.30
C TRP A 297 -16.88 -11.90 9.93
N ILE A 298 -17.40 -10.77 9.43
CA ILE A 298 -16.55 -9.59 9.14
C ILE A 298 -15.97 -9.02 10.45
N LEU A 299 -16.77 -8.92 11.52
CA LEU A 299 -16.31 -8.44 12.83
C LEU A 299 -15.18 -9.30 13.42
N GLN A 300 -15.17 -10.60 13.15
CA GLN A 300 -14.13 -11.54 13.56
C GLN A 300 -12.89 -11.50 12.63
N GLY A 301 -12.79 -10.53 11.72
CA GLY A 301 -11.65 -10.41 10.82
C GLY A 301 -11.57 -11.55 9.80
N PHE A 302 -12.71 -12.14 9.45
CA PHE A 302 -12.83 -13.30 8.56
C PHE A 302 -12.33 -14.64 9.12
N GLU A 303 -12.01 -14.70 10.41
CA GLU A 303 -11.70 -15.96 11.11
C GLU A 303 -12.99 -16.63 11.58
N TYR A 304 -13.05 -17.96 11.52
CA TYR A 304 -14.13 -18.77 12.10
C TYR A 304 -13.58 -19.54 13.30
N SER A 305 -13.24 -18.83 14.37
CA SER A 305 -12.65 -19.47 15.55
C SER A 305 -13.69 -20.11 16.48
N TYR A 306 -14.97 -19.70 16.45
CA TYR A 306 -15.93 -20.06 17.51
C TYR A 306 -17.19 -20.81 17.09
N ASN A 307 -17.42 -21.13 15.80
CA ASN A 307 -18.69 -21.74 15.42
C ASN A 307 -18.57 -22.80 14.30
N ARG A 308 -18.54 -24.08 14.70
CA ARG A 308 -18.56 -25.26 13.81
C ARG A 308 -19.80 -25.31 12.89
N ARG A 309 -20.93 -24.73 13.29
CA ARG A 309 -22.11 -24.63 12.40
C ARG A 309 -21.92 -23.57 11.32
N LEU A 310 -20.94 -22.68 11.42
CA LEU A 310 -20.66 -21.69 10.40
C LEU A 310 -19.63 -22.18 9.39
N SER A 311 -18.71 -23.06 9.77
CA SER A 311 -17.67 -23.54 8.86
C SER A 311 -18.29 -24.10 7.58
N HIS A 312 -19.26 -25.01 7.61
CA HIS A 312 -19.83 -25.63 6.40
C HIS A 312 -20.51 -24.67 5.39
N LEU A 313 -21.07 -23.55 5.87
CA LEU A 313 -21.70 -22.53 5.02
C LEU A 313 -20.68 -21.76 4.18
N PHE A 314 -19.45 -21.73 4.66
CA PHE A 314 -18.42 -20.75 4.33
C PHE A 314 -17.05 -21.39 4.07
N SER A 315 -16.95 -22.72 4.19
CA SER A 315 -15.75 -23.52 3.89
C SER A 315 -15.46 -23.42 2.40
N ILE A 316 -14.22 -23.01 2.11
CA ILE A 316 -13.56 -23.23 0.83
C ILE A 316 -13.33 -24.72 0.68
#